data_AF-A0A560KID3-F1
#
_entry.id   AF-A0A560KID3-F1
#
_cell.length_a   1.000
_cell.length_b   1.000
_cell.length_c   1.000
_cell.angle_alpha   90.00
_cell.angle_beta   90.00
_cell.angle_gamma   90.00
#
_symmetry.space_group_name_H-M   'P 1'
#
loop_
_entity.id
_entity.type
_entity.pdbx_description
1 polymer ?
#
loop_
_entity_poly.entity_id
_entity_poly.type
_entity_poly.pdbx_seq_one_letter_code
_entity_poly.pdbx_strand_id
1 'polypeptide(L)'
;MPSTPLETSQSDLPSIDSLIEAAVAEMRRDDDRTPALVALQGMGTQAGLARILDLSRSPEPIRRRLAAVVLGQMHGPGQRSDERAFPEPACSVLLRLLDDEDAGVMVDAIFALGHLGNRRCDPVLAARCHHEDPHVRYAIAFALCGSTTPVAVEALLALMEDVYDQVRDWATTGIGQTTELDGPEIRAALLRRVDDEDVFTQAEAMHGLARRRDARVLPPLIHALSHEHLMPHLFVDAAFAYLGLEQDTDITEADLMARLRALLESETP
;
A
#
# COMPACT_ATOMS: atom_id res chain seq x y z
N MET A 1 -42.83 -23.36 35.22
CA MET A 1 -41.98 -23.77 34.09
C MET A 1 -40.80 -22.81 34.04
N PRO A 2 -39.57 -23.23 34.40
CA PRO A 2 -38.41 -22.37 34.22
C PRO A 2 -37.99 -22.39 32.75
N SER A 3 -37.77 -21.21 32.18
CA SER A 3 -37.28 -21.03 30.81
C SER A 3 -35.83 -21.47 30.71
N THR A 4 -35.56 -22.45 29.85
CA THR A 4 -34.21 -22.88 29.49
C THR A 4 -33.55 -21.79 28.61
N PRO A 5 -32.31 -21.36 28.87
CA PRO A 5 -31.61 -20.46 27.96
C PRO A 5 -31.29 -21.21 26.66
N LEU A 6 -31.42 -20.55 25.50
CA LEU A 6 -30.88 -21.06 24.24
C LEU A 6 -29.36 -21.21 24.39
N GLU A 7 -28.89 -22.45 24.48
CA GLU A 7 -27.52 -22.79 24.17
C GLU A 7 -27.33 -22.51 22.68
N THR A 8 -26.63 -21.43 22.35
CA THR A 8 -26.07 -21.24 21.00
C THR A 8 -25.03 -22.32 20.80
N SER A 9 -25.40 -23.34 20.02
CA SER A 9 -24.54 -24.44 19.63
C SER A 9 -23.24 -23.93 19.01
N GLN A 10 -22.09 -24.35 19.55
CA GLN A 10 -20.76 -24.13 18.97
C GLN A 10 -20.56 -24.88 17.61
N SER A 11 -21.60 -25.48 17.03
CA SER A 11 -21.53 -26.37 15.85
C SER A 11 -21.53 -25.70 14.47
N ASP A 12 -21.76 -24.38 14.38
CA ASP A 12 -22.08 -23.74 13.10
C ASP A 12 -20.94 -22.88 12.52
N LEU A 13 -19.75 -22.90 13.13
CA LEU A 13 -18.59 -22.25 12.55
C LEU A 13 -18.03 -23.11 11.39
N PRO A 14 -17.85 -22.55 10.19
CA PRO A 14 -17.33 -23.30 9.06
C PRO A 14 -15.91 -23.82 9.37
N SER A 15 -15.64 -25.06 8.97
CA SER A 15 -14.29 -25.63 9.12
C SER A 15 -13.28 -24.85 8.28
N ILE A 16 -12.00 -24.89 8.68
CA ILE A 16 -10.94 -24.23 7.92
C ILE A 16 -10.86 -24.72 6.47
N ASP A 17 -11.04 -26.02 6.23
CA ASP A 17 -10.99 -26.56 4.87
C ASP A 17 -12.21 -26.09 4.05
N SER A 18 -13.39 -25.94 4.65
CA SER A 18 -14.56 -25.35 3.99
C SER A 18 -14.31 -23.89 3.60
N LEU A 19 -13.72 -23.11 4.51
CA LEU A 19 -13.34 -21.72 4.25
C LEU A 19 -12.27 -21.61 3.16
N ILE A 20 -11.30 -22.53 3.11
CA ILE A 20 -10.30 -22.60 2.04
C ILE A 20 -10.97 -22.79 0.68
N GLU A 21 -11.88 -23.76 0.54
CA GLU A 21 -12.55 -24.00 -0.73
C GLU A 21 -13.44 -22.81 -1.14
N ALA A 22 -14.13 -22.18 -0.18
CA ALA A 22 -14.90 -20.97 -0.42
C ALA A 22 -14.03 -19.79 -0.87
N ALA A 23 -12.89 -19.56 -0.21
CA ALA A 23 -11.96 -18.49 -0.57
C ALA A 23 -11.31 -18.73 -1.94
N VAL A 24 -10.96 -19.97 -2.28
CA VAL A 24 -10.50 -20.32 -3.64
C VAL A 24 -11.59 -20.02 -4.68
N ALA A 25 -12.86 -20.32 -4.37
CA ALA A 25 -13.97 -20.00 -5.26
C ALA A 25 -14.24 -18.49 -5.38
N GLU A 26 -14.03 -17.70 -4.32
CA GLU A 26 -14.04 -16.23 -4.35
C GLU A 26 -12.95 -15.69 -5.28
N MET A 27 -11.70 -16.11 -5.09
CA MET A 27 -10.57 -15.66 -5.92
C MET A 27 -10.71 -16.03 -7.39
N ARG A 28 -11.32 -17.18 -7.71
CA ARG A 28 -11.60 -17.58 -9.11
C ARG A 28 -12.66 -16.72 -9.79
N ARG A 29 -13.58 -16.16 -9.02
CA ARG A 29 -14.66 -15.31 -9.53
C ARG A 29 -14.28 -13.83 -9.60
N ASP A 30 -13.12 -13.47 -9.05
CA ASP A 30 -12.68 -12.08 -8.92
C ASP A 30 -13.74 -11.23 -8.20
N ASP A 31 -14.24 -11.75 -7.07
CA ASP A 31 -15.33 -11.14 -6.30
C ASP A 31 -14.79 -10.02 -5.38
N ASP A 32 -15.36 -8.82 -5.46
CA ASP A 32 -15.07 -7.73 -4.53
C ASP A 32 -15.42 -8.10 -3.08
N ARG A 33 -16.37 -9.02 -2.90
CA ARG A 33 -16.77 -9.53 -1.58
C ARG A 33 -16.08 -10.86 -1.30
N THR A 34 -15.11 -10.81 -0.39
CA THR A 34 -14.32 -11.99 -0.01
C THR A 34 -14.50 -12.40 1.46
N PRO A 35 -15.73 -12.71 1.93
CA PRO A 35 -15.98 -13.04 3.33
C PRO A 35 -15.23 -14.30 3.80
N ALA A 36 -15.03 -15.30 2.94
CA ALA A 36 -14.26 -16.49 3.33
C ALA A 36 -12.78 -16.17 3.49
N LEU A 37 -12.20 -15.35 2.60
CA LEU A 37 -10.83 -14.87 2.74
C LEU A 37 -10.62 -14.10 4.06
N VAL A 38 -11.51 -13.15 4.35
CA VAL A 38 -11.47 -12.34 5.58
C VAL A 38 -11.60 -13.24 6.82
N ALA A 39 -12.50 -14.23 6.77
CA ALA A 39 -12.63 -15.20 7.85
C ALA A 39 -11.33 -16.01 8.05
N LEU A 40 -10.67 -16.47 6.98
CA LEU A 40 -9.38 -17.19 7.07
C LEU A 40 -8.28 -16.32 7.67
N GLN A 41 -8.20 -15.05 7.29
CA GLN A 41 -7.22 -14.11 7.85
C GLN A 41 -7.41 -13.93 9.36
N GLY A 42 -8.66 -13.94 9.84
CA GLY A 42 -8.98 -13.91 11.26
C GLY A 42 -8.76 -15.21 12.04
N MET A 43 -8.34 -16.29 11.39
CA MET A 43 -8.09 -17.61 12.01
C MET A 43 -6.61 -17.84 12.33
N GLY A 44 -5.93 -16.85 12.93
CA GLY A 44 -4.55 -16.94 13.39
C GLY A 44 -4.32 -17.91 14.56
N THR A 45 -4.57 -19.20 14.34
CA THR A 45 -4.27 -20.31 15.26
C THR A 45 -3.13 -21.15 14.70
N GLN A 46 -2.45 -21.94 15.55
CA GLN A 46 -1.37 -22.83 15.08
C GLN A 46 -1.86 -23.85 14.03
N ALA A 47 -3.07 -24.38 14.21
CA ALA A 47 -3.70 -25.27 13.25
C ALA A 47 -4.04 -24.53 11.94
N GLY A 48 -4.53 -23.29 12.05
CA GLY A 48 -4.79 -22.42 10.91
C GLY A 48 -3.54 -22.15 10.09
N LEU A 49 -2.47 -21.70 10.76
CA LEU A 49 -1.17 -21.51 10.15
C LEU A 49 -0.69 -22.78 9.43
N ALA A 50 -0.71 -23.94 10.10
CA ALA A 50 -0.25 -25.19 9.50
C ALA A 50 -0.97 -25.51 8.18
N ARG A 51 -2.30 -25.35 8.15
CA ARG A 51 -3.09 -25.57 6.92
C ARG A 51 -2.74 -24.58 5.81
N ILE A 52 -2.57 -23.30 6.13
CA ILE A 52 -2.18 -22.28 5.15
C ILE A 52 -0.74 -22.53 4.63
N LEU A 53 0.16 -22.99 5.50
CA LEU A 53 1.52 -23.39 5.10
C LEU A 53 1.50 -24.58 4.13
N ASP A 54 0.60 -25.55 4.29
CA ASP A 54 0.44 -26.64 3.34
C ASP A 54 -0.03 -26.13 1.97
N LEU A 55 -0.96 -25.17 1.93
CA LEU A 55 -1.45 -24.57 0.68
C LEU A 55 -0.33 -23.89 -0.11
N SER A 56 0.68 -23.31 0.57
CA SER A 56 1.85 -22.69 -0.08
C SER A 56 2.72 -23.67 -0.89
N ARG A 57 2.46 -24.98 -0.78
CA ARG A 57 3.15 -26.07 -1.50
C ARG A 57 2.21 -26.83 -2.44
N SER A 58 0.99 -26.33 -2.63
CA SER A 58 0.00 -26.93 -3.53
C SER A 58 0.50 -26.94 -4.99
N PRO A 59 0.18 -28.00 -5.77
CA PRO A 59 0.42 -27.98 -7.21
C PRO A 59 -0.43 -26.93 -7.93
N GLU A 60 -1.61 -26.59 -7.40
CA GLU A 60 -2.49 -25.55 -7.95
C GLU A 60 -2.00 -24.14 -7.57
N PRO A 61 -1.69 -23.25 -8.53
CA PRO A 61 -1.24 -21.89 -8.25
C PRO A 61 -2.23 -21.07 -7.42
N ILE A 62 -3.54 -21.20 -7.68
CA ILE A 62 -4.58 -20.46 -6.94
C ILE A 62 -4.56 -20.73 -5.43
N ARG A 63 -4.15 -21.94 -5.00
CA ARG A 63 -4.01 -22.27 -3.58
C ARG A 63 -2.74 -21.66 -2.99
N ARG A 64 -1.65 -21.58 -3.76
CA ARG A 64 -0.42 -20.88 -3.34
C ARG A 64 -0.66 -19.38 -3.21
N ARG A 65 -1.42 -18.80 -4.16
CA ARG A 65 -1.92 -17.41 -4.11
C ARG A 65 -2.73 -17.16 -2.83
N LEU A 66 -3.74 -17.99 -2.55
CA LEU A 66 -4.52 -17.91 -1.30
C LEU A 66 -3.60 -17.96 -0.07
N ALA A 67 -2.60 -18.85 -0.07
CA ALA A 67 -1.67 -18.95 1.04
C ALA A 67 -0.90 -17.64 1.25
N ALA A 68 -0.41 -17.01 0.18
CA ALA A 68 0.29 -15.73 0.27
C ALA A 68 -0.59 -14.63 0.87
N VAL A 69 -1.79 -14.44 0.31
CA VAL A 69 -2.74 -13.40 0.74
C VAL A 69 -3.17 -13.58 2.20
N VAL A 70 -3.41 -14.83 2.63
CA VAL A 70 -3.77 -15.12 4.03
C VAL A 70 -2.58 -14.89 4.95
N LEU A 71 -1.37 -15.36 4.62
CA LEU A 71 -0.18 -15.20 5.47
C LEU A 71 0.19 -13.72 5.69
N GLY A 72 0.02 -12.86 4.69
CA GLY A 72 0.36 -11.43 4.79
C GLY A 72 -0.54 -10.63 5.73
N GLN A 73 -1.75 -11.14 6.00
CA GLN A 73 -2.78 -10.44 6.77
C GLN A 73 -3.39 -11.32 7.88
N MET A 74 -2.77 -12.46 8.20
CA MET A 74 -3.24 -13.34 9.27
C MET A 74 -3.12 -12.62 10.62
N HIS A 75 -4.17 -12.65 11.42
CA HIS A 75 -4.21 -12.08 12.76
C HIS A 75 -4.91 -13.01 13.75
N GLY A 76 -4.66 -12.83 15.04
CA GLY A 76 -5.24 -13.70 16.07
C GLY A 76 -6.77 -13.58 16.14
N PRO A 77 -7.47 -14.60 16.65
CA PRO A 77 -8.92 -14.55 16.82
C PRO A 77 -9.33 -13.37 17.69
N GLY A 78 -10.21 -12.50 17.17
CA GLY A 78 -10.69 -11.31 17.88
C GLY A 78 -9.65 -10.20 18.08
N GLN A 79 -8.47 -10.32 17.47
CA GLN A 79 -7.49 -9.24 17.42
C GLN A 79 -7.86 -8.23 16.33
N ARG A 80 -7.33 -7.02 16.49
CA ARG A 80 -7.37 -6.00 15.44
C ARG A 80 -6.46 -6.43 14.29
N SER A 81 -6.81 -5.99 13.09
CA SER A 81 -6.10 -6.30 11.84
C SER A 81 -4.74 -5.60 11.72
N ASP A 82 -4.22 -4.96 12.77
CA ASP A 82 -2.91 -4.33 12.82
C ASP A 82 -1.83 -5.27 13.41
N GLU A 83 -2.20 -6.24 14.25
CA GLU A 83 -1.28 -7.23 14.82
C GLU A 83 -1.24 -8.51 13.96
N ARG A 84 -0.11 -8.76 13.30
CA ARG A 84 0.10 -9.97 12.48
C ARG A 84 0.39 -11.18 13.37
N ALA A 85 -0.40 -12.23 13.20
CA ALA A 85 -0.11 -13.52 13.80
C ALA A 85 1.00 -14.23 13.00
N PHE A 86 2.00 -14.77 13.71
CA PHE A 86 3.09 -15.56 13.12
C PHE A 86 3.89 -14.85 12.00
N PRO A 87 4.40 -13.62 12.23
CA PRO A 87 5.06 -12.85 11.18
C PRO A 87 6.36 -13.51 10.66
N GLU A 88 7.11 -14.22 11.50
CA GLU A 88 8.35 -14.89 11.06
C GLU A 88 8.08 -16.13 10.18
N PRO A 89 7.21 -17.09 10.57
CA PRO A 89 6.82 -18.17 9.67
C PRO A 89 6.22 -17.69 8.35
N ALA A 90 5.35 -16.66 8.41
CA ALA A 90 4.75 -16.05 7.23
C ALA A 90 5.83 -15.48 6.30
N CYS A 91 6.71 -14.62 6.83
CA CYS A 91 7.81 -14.02 6.07
C CYS A 91 8.70 -15.08 5.40
N SER A 92 9.07 -16.14 6.11
CA SER A 92 9.90 -17.22 5.54
C SER A 92 9.25 -17.91 4.34
N VAL A 93 7.93 -18.14 4.38
CA VAL A 93 7.22 -18.77 3.27
C VAL A 93 7.01 -17.80 2.12
N LEU A 94 6.65 -16.55 2.40
CA LEU A 94 6.46 -15.54 1.38
C LEU A 94 7.76 -15.26 0.61
N LEU A 95 8.91 -15.20 1.29
CA LEU A 95 10.21 -15.07 0.63
C LEU A 95 10.50 -16.23 -0.34
N ARG A 96 10.07 -17.46 -0.01
CA ARG A 96 10.19 -18.61 -0.92
C ARG A 96 9.25 -18.49 -2.13
N LEU A 97 8.05 -17.92 -1.94
CA LEU A 97 7.08 -17.72 -3.03
C LEU A 97 7.48 -16.61 -4.01
N LEU A 98 8.51 -15.82 -3.69
CA LEU A 98 9.10 -14.86 -4.65
C LEU A 98 9.82 -15.52 -5.83
N ASP A 99 10.09 -16.82 -5.74
CA ASP A 99 10.72 -17.62 -6.80
C ASP A 99 9.74 -18.65 -7.39
N ASP A 100 8.43 -18.43 -7.20
CA ASP A 100 7.39 -19.28 -7.79
C ASP A 100 7.33 -19.11 -9.31
N GLU A 101 6.98 -20.17 -10.02
CA GLU A 101 6.87 -20.17 -11.49
C GLU A 101 5.64 -19.38 -11.99
N ASP A 102 4.62 -19.23 -11.14
CA ASP A 102 3.41 -18.47 -11.45
C ASP A 102 3.58 -17.01 -10.98
N ALA A 103 3.53 -16.08 -11.93
CA ALA A 103 3.68 -14.65 -11.65
C ALA A 103 2.62 -14.12 -10.66
N GLY A 104 1.40 -14.67 -10.69
CA GLY A 104 0.34 -14.28 -9.75
C GLY A 104 0.66 -14.67 -8.30
N VAL A 105 1.33 -15.82 -8.10
CA VAL A 105 1.83 -16.22 -6.77
C VAL A 105 2.93 -15.28 -6.30
N MET A 106 3.87 -14.92 -7.18
CA MET A 106 4.93 -13.98 -6.86
C MET A 106 4.37 -12.61 -6.47
N VAL A 107 3.43 -12.07 -7.25
CA VAL A 107 2.77 -10.78 -7.00
C VAL A 107 2.06 -10.78 -5.64
N ASP A 108 1.23 -11.80 -5.36
CA ASP A 108 0.52 -11.89 -4.08
C ASP A 108 1.49 -12.03 -2.90
N ALA A 109 2.62 -12.73 -3.09
CA ALA A 109 3.66 -12.85 -2.07
C ALA A 109 4.36 -11.52 -1.77
N ILE A 110 4.59 -10.68 -2.79
CA ILE A 110 5.16 -9.34 -2.62
C ILE A 110 4.19 -8.44 -1.83
N PHE A 111 2.91 -8.40 -2.21
CA PHE A 111 1.89 -7.65 -1.45
C PHE A 111 1.83 -8.11 0.00
N ALA A 112 1.82 -9.42 0.22
CA ALA A 112 1.80 -10.00 1.55
C ALA A 112 3.02 -9.58 2.39
N LEU A 113 4.22 -9.54 1.80
CA LEU A 113 5.42 -9.03 2.48
C LEU A 113 5.29 -7.54 2.85
N GLY A 114 4.71 -6.73 1.96
CA GLY A 114 4.36 -5.33 2.25
C GLY A 114 3.42 -5.21 3.45
N HIS A 115 2.35 -5.99 3.48
CA HIS A 115 1.39 -6.00 4.59
C HIS A 115 1.97 -6.49 5.92
N LEU A 116 3.01 -7.34 5.91
CA LEU A 116 3.73 -7.74 7.11
C LEU A 116 4.63 -6.62 7.67
N GLY A 117 5.05 -5.67 6.84
CA GLY A 117 5.92 -4.56 7.24
C GLY A 117 7.32 -4.98 7.72
N ASN A 118 7.75 -6.21 7.46
CA ASN A 118 9.05 -6.72 7.90
C ASN A 118 10.17 -6.21 6.98
N ARG A 119 10.77 -5.06 7.32
CA ARG A 119 11.81 -4.39 6.52
C ARG A 119 13.09 -5.21 6.25
N ARG A 120 13.23 -6.41 6.82
CA ARG A 120 14.32 -7.33 6.44
C ARG A 120 14.18 -7.88 5.03
N CYS A 121 12.98 -7.84 4.43
CA CYS A 121 12.77 -8.26 3.05
C CYS A 121 13.14 -7.18 2.02
N ASP A 122 13.35 -5.92 2.44
CA ASP A 122 13.60 -4.80 1.53
C ASP A 122 14.71 -5.06 0.51
N PRO A 123 15.90 -5.62 0.85
CA PRO A 123 16.93 -5.88 -0.16
C PRO A 123 16.48 -6.88 -1.23
N VAL A 124 15.69 -7.89 -0.83
CA VAL A 124 15.20 -8.95 -1.73
C VAL A 124 14.10 -8.40 -2.66
N LEU A 125 13.25 -7.50 -2.14
CA LEU A 125 12.23 -6.81 -2.92
C LEU A 125 12.87 -5.78 -3.87
N ALA A 126 13.77 -4.93 -3.37
CA ALA A 126 14.47 -3.92 -4.15
C ALA A 126 15.22 -4.52 -5.35
N ALA A 127 15.81 -5.71 -5.21
CA ALA A 127 16.46 -6.41 -6.32
C ALA A 127 15.52 -6.74 -7.50
N ARG A 128 14.20 -6.66 -7.33
CA ARG A 128 13.17 -6.96 -8.34
C ARG A 128 12.47 -5.70 -8.89
N CYS A 129 12.93 -4.49 -8.56
CA CYS A 129 12.30 -3.24 -9.04
C CYS A 129 12.36 -3.04 -10.56
N HIS A 130 13.20 -3.80 -11.28
CA HIS A 130 13.31 -3.78 -12.74
C HIS A 130 12.72 -5.04 -13.40
N HIS A 131 11.82 -5.76 -12.71
CA HIS A 131 11.18 -6.95 -13.26
C HIS A 131 10.41 -6.63 -14.57
N GLU A 132 10.39 -7.54 -15.54
CA GLU A 132 9.75 -7.28 -16.84
C GLU A 132 8.22 -7.08 -16.73
N ASP A 133 7.59 -7.83 -15.84
CA ASP A 133 6.15 -7.73 -15.55
C ASP A 133 5.84 -6.46 -14.73
N PRO A 134 5.01 -5.53 -15.26
CA PRO A 134 4.60 -4.34 -14.52
C PRO A 134 3.81 -4.63 -13.24
N HIS A 135 3.08 -5.75 -13.15
CA HIS A 135 2.35 -6.12 -11.93
C HIS A 135 3.31 -6.47 -10.78
N VAL A 136 4.46 -7.07 -11.09
CA VAL A 136 5.52 -7.30 -10.11
C VAL A 136 6.10 -5.97 -9.65
N ARG A 137 6.44 -5.07 -10.58
CA ARG A 137 7.00 -3.75 -10.23
C ARG A 137 6.03 -2.91 -9.38
N TYR A 138 4.75 -2.94 -9.71
CA TYR A 138 3.67 -2.34 -8.93
C TYR A 138 3.61 -2.90 -7.50
N ALA A 139 3.64 -4.23 -7.37
CA ALA A 139 3.67 -4.88 -6.05
C ALA A 139 4.92 -4.50 -5.25
N ILE A 140 6.09 -4.37 -5.90
CA ILE A 140 7.32 -3.90 -5.23
C ILE A 140 7.17 -2.47 -4.73
N ALA A 141 6.62 -1.55 -5.53
CA ALA A 141 6.35 -0.18 -5.12
C ALA A 141 5.45 -0.13 -3.88
N PHE A 142 4.37 -0.92 -3.88
CA PHE A 142 3.50 -1.08 -2.73
C PHE A 142 4.25 -1.61 -1.49
N ALA A 143 5.00 -2.70 -1.64
CA ALA A 143 5.62 -3.38 -0.51
C ALA A 143 6.76 -2.56 0.14
N LEU A 144 7.45 -1.76 -0.66
CA LEU A 144 8.50 -0.85 -0.19
C LEU A 144 7.93 0.48 0.36
N CYS A 145 6.64 0.75 0.18
CA CYS A 145 6.00 1.95 0.71
C CYS A 145 6.23 2.10 2.23
N GLY A 146 6.61 3.32 2.64
CA GLY A 146 6.97 3.64 4.01
C GLY A 146 8.28 3.02 4.50
N SER A 147 9.10 2.40 3.63
CA SER A 147 10.45 1.97 4.00
C SER A 147 11.43 3.13 3.92
N THR A 148 12.32 3.19 4.90
CA THR A 148 13.40 4.18 4.97
C THR A 148 14.78 3.58 4.71
N THR A 149 14.86 2.29 4.35
CA THR A 149 16.16 1.66 4.07
C THR A 149 16.74 2.21 2.76
N PRO A 150 18.07 2.49 2.68
CA PRO A 150 18.65 3.08 1.47
C PRO A 150 18.32 2.30 0.19
N VAL A 151 18.36 0.96 0.25
CA VAL A 151 18.04 0.10 -0.90
C VAL A 151 16.57 0.18 -1.32
N ALA A 152 15.64 0.37 -0.38
CA ALA A 152 14.23 0.55 -0.72
C ALA A 152 14.00 1.93 -1.35
N VAL A 153 14.67 2.96 -0.84
CA VAL A 153 14.59 4.32 -1.38
C VAL A 153 15.13 4.38 -2.81
N GLU A 154 16.30 3.79 -3.06
CA GLU A 154 16.87 3.69 -4.41
C GLU A 154 15.91 2.96 -5.37
N ALA A 155 15.30 1.85 -4.93
CA ALA A 155 14.32 1.12 -5.73
C ALA A 155 13.05 1.94 -6.02
N LEU A 156 12.51 2.63 -5.03
CA LEU A 156 11.34 3.50 -5.20
C LEU A 156 11.66 4.67 -6.14
N LEU A 157 12.82 5.32 -6.01
CA LEU A 157 13.26 6.38 -6.93
C LEU A 157 13.36 5.88 -8.37
N ALA A 158 13.80 4.64 -8.59
CA ALA A 158 13.80 4.03 -9.92
C ALA A 158 12.38 3.75 -10.43
N LEU A 159 11.48 3.23 -9.58
CA LEU A 159 10.08 2.95 -9.92
C LEU A 159 9.26 4.23 -10.17
N MET A 160 9.65 5.37 -9.61
CA MET A 160 9.04 6.65 -9.97
C MET A 160 9.21 6.98 -11.46
N GLU A 161 10.21 6.42 -12.16
CA GLU A 161 10.45 6.62 -13.59
C GLU A 161 9.82 5.53 -14.47
N ASP A 162 8.94 4.68 -13.92
CA ASP A 162 8.30 3.60 -14.66
C ASP A 162 7.40 4.10 -15.80
N VAL A 163 7.24 3.30 -16.85
CA VAL A 163 6.33 3.65 -17.96
C VAL A 163 4.86 3.50 -17.56
N TYR A 164 4.55 2.66 -16.58
CA TYR A 164 3.19 2.45 -16.08
C TYR A 164 2.86 3.43 -14.96
N ASP A 165 1.77 4.17 -15.14
CA ASP A 165 1.23 5.15 -14.20
C ASP A 165 1.05 4.58 -12.79
N GLN A 166 0.43 3.40 -12.65
CA GLN A 166 0.19 2.79 -11.34
C GLN A 166 1.49 2.50 -10.58
N VAL A 167 2.58 2.19 -11.28
CA VAL A 167 3.89 1.96 -10.65
C VAL A 167 4.49 3.29 -10.19
N ARG A 168 4.41 4.32 -11.04
CA ARG A 168 4.89 5.66 -10.70
C ARG A 168 4.14 6.26 -9.53
N ASP A 169 2.81 6.13 -9.51
CA ASP A 169 1.93 6.61 -8.45
C ASP A 169 2.35 6.05 -7.10
N TRP A 170 2.33 4.72 -6.94
CA TRP A 170 2.71 4.08 -5.68
C TRP A 170 4.14 4.38 -5.24
N ALA A 171 5.08 4.45 -6.19
CA ALA A 171 6.46 4.81 -5.86
C ALA A 171 6.57 6.26 -5.37
N THR A 172 5.82 7.17 -6.01
CA THR A 172 5.75 8.59 -5.64
C THR A 172 5.07 8.77 -4.29
N THR A 173 3.97 8.06 -4.02
CA THR A 173 3.31 8.00 -2.71
C THR A 173 4.28 7.53 -1.62
N GLY A 174 5.01 6.45 -1.87
CA GLY A 174 6.01 5.91 -0.95
C GLY A 174 7.08 6.93 -0.57
N ILE A 175 7.69 7.59 -1.55
CA ILE A 175 8.69 8.64 -1.32
C ILE A 175 8.06 9.90 -0.71
N GLY A 176 6.89 10.30 -1.18
CA GLY A 176 6.18 11.51 -0.76
C GLY A 176 5.81 11.47 0.73
N GLN A 177 5.31 10.32 1.20
CA GLN A 177 4.84 10.13 2.58
C GLN A 177 5.98 9.95 3.59
N THR A 178 7.14 9.42 3.19
CA THR A 178 8.32 9.18 4.05
C THR A 178 9.15 10.47 4.25
N THR A 179 8.63 11.40 5.04
CA THR A 179 9.22 12.73 5.28
C THR A 179 10.51 12.76 6.09
N GLU A 180 10.80 11.70 6.84
CA GLU A 180 12.06 11.50 7.56
C GLU A 180 13.26 11.37 6.61
N LEU A 181 13.00 11.09 5.33
CA LEU A 181 13.97 11.14 4.25
C LEU A 181 13.78 12.41 3.43
N ASP A 182 14.80 13.25 3.45
CA ASP A 182 14.84 14.48 2.66
C ASP A 182 16.26 14.72 2.12
N GLY A 183 16.31 15.32 0.93
CA GLY A 183 17.55 15.57 0.22
C GLY A 183 17.28 16.09 -1.19
N PRO A 184 18.32 16.65 -1.85
CA PRO A 184 18.18 17.21 -3.19
C PRO A 184 17.71 16.18 -4.22
N GLU A 185 18.11 14.92 -4.08
CA GLU A 185 17.70 13.82 -4.98
C GLU A 185 16.21 13.51 -4.86
N ILE A 186 15.70 13.30 -3.63
CA ILE A 186 14.28 13.06 -3.37
C ILE A 186 13.42 14.23 -3.87
N ARG A 187 13.81 15.46 -3.52
CA ARG A 187 13.08 16.66 -3.96
C ARG A 187 13.09 16.81 -5.48
N ALA A 188 14.22 16.49 -6.14
CA ALA A 188 14.30 16.52 -7.60
C ALA A 188 13.45 15.43 -8.26
N ALA A 189 13.37 14.23 -7.66
CA ALA A 189 12.52 13.15 -8.16
C ALA A 189 11.03 13.51 -8.05
N LEU A 190 10.59 14.02 -6.90
CA LEU A 190 9.22 14.52 -6.73
C LEU A 190 8.91 15.66 -7.72
N LEU A 191 9.83 16.60 -7.92
CA LEU A 191 9.63 17.70 -8.86
C LEU A 191 9.42 17.21 -10.31
N ARG A 192 10.05 16.10 -10.73
CA ARG A 192 9.82 15.50 -12.06
C ARG A 192 8.43 14.88 -12.23
N ARG A 193 7.71 14.64 -11.14
CA ARG A 193 6.36 14.05 -11.11
C ARG A 193 5.24 15.08 -10.93
N VAL A 194 5.58 16.35 -10.68
CA VAL A 194 4.59 17.44 -10.54
C VAL A 194 3.75 17.65 -11.81
N ASP A 195 4.32 17.38 -12.98
CA ASP A 195 3.65 17.48 -14.29
C ASP A 195 3.44 16.07 -14.93
N ASP A 196 3.30 15.01 -14.12
CA ASP A 196 3.07 13.64 -14.63
C ASP A 196 1.78 13.55 -15.46
N GLU A 197 1.68 12.58 -16.38
CA GLU A 197 0.44 12.37 -17.14
C GLU A 197 -0.71 11.89 -16.24
N ASP A 198 -0.38 11.19 -15.16
CA ASP A 198 -1.33 10.73 -14.15
C ASP A 198 -1.52 11.76 -13.02
N VAL A 199 -2.78 12.15 -12.78
CA VAL A 199 -3.14 13.21 -11.83
C VAL A 199 -2.91 12.78 -10.36
N PHE A 200 -3.00 11.49 -10.05
CA PHE A 200 -2.72 10.99 -8.69
C PHE A 200 -1.22 11.10 -8.39
N THR A 201 -0.38 10.70 -9.35
CA THR A 201 1.07 10.89 -9.29
C THR A 201 1.45 12.37 -9.11
N GLN A 202 0.79 13.29 -9.83
CA GLN A 202 0.98 14.73 -9.63
C GLN A 202 0.63 15.18 -8.19
N ALA A 203 -0.53 14.76 -7.69
CA ALA A 203 -1.01 15.12 -6.37
C ALA A 203 -0.05 14.64 -5.27
N GLU A 204 0.42 13.39 -5.36
CA GLU A 204 1.35 12.79 -4.42
C GLU A 204 2.74 13.45 -4.47
N ALA A 205 3.21 13.80 -5.67
CA ALA A 205 4.44 14.55 -5.86
C ALA A 205 4.38 15.94 -5.19
N MET A 206 3.29 16.68 -5.45
CA MET A 206 3.07 17.99 -4.84
C MET A 206 2.91 17.89 -3.33
N HIS A 207 2.18 16.89 -2.83
CA HIS A 207 2.04 16.65 -1.40
C HIS A 207 3.40 16.33 -0.74
N GLY A 208 4.21 15.47 -1.35
CA GLY A 208 5.55 15.13 -0.89
C GLY A 208 6.50 16.33 -0.81
N LEU A 209 6.49 17.22 -1.81
CA LEU A 209 7.24 18.47 -1.79
C LEU A 209 6.70 19.45 -0.74
N ALA A 210 5.38 19.52 -0.59
CA ALA A 210 4.74 20.41 0.36
C ALA A 210 5.07 20.08 1.81
N ARG A 211 5.04 18.80 2.17
CA ARG A 211 5.46 18.31 3.49
C ARG A 211 6.93 18.64 3.81
N ARG A 212 7.77 18.76 2.77
CA ARG A 212 9.20 19.13 2.88
C ARG A 212 9.44 20.65 2.78
N ARG A 213 8.36 21.45 2.69
CA ARG A 213 8.40 22.91 2.49
C ARG A 213 9.30 23.32 1.33
N ASP A 214 9.24 22.57 0.23
CA ASP A 214 9.96 22.92 -0.99
C ASP A 214 9.17 23.97 -1.79
N ALA A 215 9.61 25.23 -1.73
CA ALA A 215 8.90 26.35 -2.36
C ALA A 215 8.67 26.20 -3.87
N ARG A 216 9.42 25.33 -4.55
CA ARG A 216 9.23 25.05 -5.99
C ARG A 216 7.85 24.42 -6.28
N VAL A 217 7.17 23.87 -5.28
CA VAL A 217 5.80 23.34 -5.42
C VAL A 217 4.74 24.45 -5.49
N LEU A 218 5.04 25.68 -5.06
CA LEU A 218 4.03 26.74 -4.96
C LEU A 218 3.40 27.10 -6.31
N PRO A 219 4.14 27.39 -7.39
CA PRO A 219 3.52 27.68 -8.69
C PRO A 219 2.61 26.56 -9.23
N PRO A 220 3.04 25.29 -9.32
CA PRO A 220 2.20 24.22 -9.84
C PRO A 220 1.01 23.92 -8.92
N LEU A 221 1.17 23.99 -7.60
CA LEU A 221 0.08 23.80 -6.66
C LEU A 221 -1.01 24.89 -6.79
N ILE A 222 -0.61 26.15 -6.90
CA ILE A 222 -1.52 27.27 -7.18
C ILE A 222 -2.23 27.07 -8.52
N HIS A 223 -1.51 26.59 -9.55
CA HIS A 223 -2.10 26.30 -10.85
C HIS A 223 -3.18 25.21 -10.76
N ALA A 224 -2.85 24.06 -10.16
CA ALA A 224 -3.76 22.93 -9.99
C ALA A 224 -5.04 23.31 -9.24
N LEU A 225 -4.90 24.08 -8.14
CA LEU A 225 -6.04 24.54 -7.35
C LEU A 225 -6.91 25.60 -8.05
N SER A 226 -6.38 26.31 -9.04
CA SER A 226 -7.10 27.38 -9.74
C SER A 226 -7.98 26.89 -10.90
N HIS A 227 -7.87 25.62 -11.31
CA HIS A 227 -8.51 25.12 -12.52
C HIS A 227 -9.40 23.91 -12.22
N GLU A 228 -10.72 24.08 -12.33
CA GLU A 228 -11.71 23.03 -12.01
C GLU A 228 -11.50 21.72 -12.78
N HIS A 229 -11.03 21.80 -14.02
CA HIS A 229 -10.77 20.62 -14.86
C HIS A 229 -9.59 19.76 -14.38
N LEU A 230 -8.75 20.28 -13.47
CA LEU A 230 -7.62 19.56 -12.88
C LEU A 230 -7.98 18.88 -11.55
N MET A 231 -9.27 18.77 -11.20
CA MET A 231 -9.70 18.14 -9.95
C MET A 231 -9.03 18.75 -8.70
N PRO A 232 -9.22 20.06 -8.40
CA PRO A 232 -8.54 20.78 -7.32
C PRO A 232 -8.55 20.10 -5.94
N HIS A 233 -9.60 19.34 -5.63
CA HIS A 233 -9.75 18.60 -4.37
C HIS A 233 -8.60 17.62 -4.09
N LEU A 234 -7.94 17.09 -5.13
CA LEU A 234 -6.78 16.19 -4.97
C LEU A 234 -5.54 16.91 -4.43
N PHE A 235 -5.47 18.24 -4.54
CA PHE A 235 -4.29 19.05 -4.20
C PHE A 235 -4.45 19.81 -2.88
N VAL A 236 -5.64 19.78 -2.26
CA VAL A 236 -5.92 20.49 -1.00
C VAL A 236 -5.00 20.03 0.12
N ASP A 237 -4.75 18.71 0.20
CA ASP A 237 -3.85 18.13 1.21
C ASP A 237 -2.42 18.66 1.07
N ALA A 238 -1.94 18.88 -0.16
CA ALA A 238 -0.65 19.50 -0.41
C ALA A 238 -0.62 20.96 0.07
N ALA A 239 -1.69 21.73 -0.19
CA ALA A 239 -1.80 23.10 0.31
C ALA A 239 -1.81 23.16 1.84
N PHE A 240 -2.59 22.29 2.49
CA PHE A 240 -2.66 22.21 3.95
C PHE A 240 -1.29 21.83 4.53
N ALA A 241 -0.62 20.84 3.95
CA ALA A 241 0.73 20.45 4.36
C ALA A 241 1.75 21.59 4.21
N TYR A 242 1.72 22.31 3.07
CA TYR A 242 2.63 23.44 2.83
C TYR A 242 2.35 24.61 3.77
N LEU A 243 1.11 24.80 4.22
CA LEU A 243 0.76 25.88 5.15
C LEU A 243 0.90 25.45 6.62
N GLY A 244 0.94 24.15 6.90
CA GLY A 244 0.94 23.61 8.26
C GLY A 244 -0.43 23.72 8.92
N LEU A 245 -1.49 23.56 8.12
CA LEU A 245 -2.88 23.55 8.59
C LEU A 245 -3.29 22.11 8.93
N GLU A 246 -4.20 21.98 9.89
CA GLU A 246 -4.85 20.71 10.20
C GLU A 246 -6.02 20.50 9.22
N GLN A 247 -6.35 19.24 8.93
CA GLN A 247 -7.42 18.88 7.97
C GLN A 247 -8.80 19.43 8.35
N ASP A 248 -9.07 19.59 9.65
CA ASP A 248 -10.35 20.13 10.15
C ASP A 248 -10.38 21.67 10.23
N THR A 249 -9.37 22.34 9.68
CA THR A 249 -9.31 23.81 9.67
C THR A 249 -10.42 24.37 8.77
N ASP A 250 -11.33 25.16 9.34
CA ASP A 250 -12.34 25.91 8.59
C ASP A 250 -11.68 27.07 7.83
N ILE A 251 -11.30 26.82 6.58
CA ILE A 251 -10.69 27.79 5.68
C ILE A 251 -11.33 27.69 4.29
N THR A 252 -11.61 28.83 3.67
CA THR A 252 -12.15 28.85 2.31
C THR A 252 -11.04 28.58 1.29
N GLU A 253 -11.39 28.05 0.11
CA GLU A 253 -10.44 27.90 -1.00
C GLU A 253 -9.79 29.25 -1.39
N ALA A 254 -10.57 30.34 -1.32
CA ALA A 254 -10.06 31.68 -1.60
C ALA A 254 -8.97 32.11 -0.60
N ASP A 255 -9.17 31.84 0.69
CA ASP A 255 -8.18 32.12 1.73
C ASP A 255 -6.95 31.23 1.60
N LEU A 256 -7.13 29.94 1.27
CA LEU A 256 -6.06 29.00 1.01
C LEU A 256 -5.16 29.51 -0.13
N MET A 257 -5.79 29.91 -1.24
CA MET A 257 -5.11 30.45 -2.41
C MET A 257 -4.41 31.77 -2.13
N ALA A 258 -5.02 32.66 -1.34
CA ALA A 258 -4.39 33.93 -0.96
C ALA A 258 -3.10 33.69 -0.15
N ARG A 259 -3.11 32.74 0.78
CA ARG A 259 -1.93 32.39 1.60
C ARG A 259 -0.81 31.79 0.75
N LEU A 260 -1.12 30.88 -0.17
CA LEU A 260 -0.12 30.29 -1.07
C LEU A 260 0.53 31.34 -1.98
N ARG A 261 -0.27 32.27 -2.54
CA ARG A 261 0.25 33.37 -3.38
C ARG A 261 1.15 34.32 -2.62
N ALA A 262 0.78 34.69 -1.38
CA ALA A 262 1.62 35.53 -0.54
C ALA A 262 2.98 34.88 -0.23
N LEU A 263 3.02 33.56 -0.03
CA LEU A 263 4.27 32.83 0.14
C LEU A 263 5.12 32.84 -1.14
N LEU A 264 4.51 32.61 -2.31
CA LEU A 264 5.22 32.65 -3.59
C LEU A 264 5.86 34.03 -3.84
N GLU A 265 5.15 35.11 -3.53
CA GLU A 265 5.68 36.48 -3.61
C GLU A 265 6.87 36.70 -2.66
N SER A 266 6.85 36.11 -1.47
CA SER A 266 7.94 36.23 -0.49
C SER A 266 9.19 35.40 -0.82
N GLU A 267 9.04 34.32 -1.60
CA GLU A 267 10.12 33.43 -2.03
C GLU A 267 10.79 33.89 -3.33
N THR A 268 10.20 34.88 -4.02
CA THR A 268 10.74 35.46 -5.26
C THR A 268 11.64 36.67 -4.88
N PRO A 269 12.96 36.60 -5.12
CA PRO A 269 13.90 37.67 -4.72
C PRO A 269 13.76 38.96 -5.54
#